data_AF-A0A7C3UKJ8-F1
#
_entry.id   AF-A0A7C3UKJ8-F1
#
_cell.length_a   1.000
_cell.length_b   1.000
_cell.length_c   1.000
_cell.angle_alpha   90.00
_cell.angle_beta   90.00
_cell.angle_gamma   90.00
#
_symmetry.space_group_name_H-M   'P 1'
#
loop_
_entity.id
_entity.type
_entity.pdbx_description
1 polymer ?
#
loop_
_entity_poly.entity_id
_entity_poly.type
_entity_poly.pdbx_seq_one_letter_code
_entity_poly.pdbx_strand_id
1 'polypeptide(L)'
;MKNLKDNKACRILNNGYWMVDIGYLSISRIVYLIFFIQITFIFSVQCLAEDGKPYLESGIKAYDKDADFDKTITEIKKAIQIGLKDKSDQIQAHLYLGFAYIAKGKRVDAIVEFAKAINLDPDTSLDPKIYSNKIISVFNETKQSLVDSLTVVSTPGGADVFLDGKKVGITPIKISGVLVGEHSLTVVKDYYQSKSLTVQVYKAEENRVGVQLDKAEIEILLDSIPTGSNVYIDNNPLGKTPLSLKISLDKELNVKLSKEEYLDKELKIRLLPNGVNIGTDKFFAVKDNVAEVIAELSPAPAPGSLRVITSPPDAIVYLDGVEVGKTPLTMPKITPGSREIRVSISNFDSLTKRISIISDKETVIEFLLGGIINFTSVPTNVQVYLDGKYIGLTPLKSDRLPVGSHQIRFAKDKYKDKNMTVILERGQEMDVSVRLIPQKGSLSVSSDPPDAEVYLDGKLIGKTPLVIYGVLIGKYSLKITKSGYEDYNTAIEIAENDLSWHFVRLIKR
;
A
#
# COMPACT_ATOMS: atom_id res chain seq x y z
N MET A 1 50.92 41.47 36.05
CA MET A 1 50.63 42.83 36.56
C MET A 1 49.11 42.96 36.71
N LYS A 2 48.66 43.43 37.89
CA LYS A 2 47.35 44.06 38.24
C LYS A 2 46.28 44.10 37.12
N ASN A 3 45.01 43.73 37.30
CA ASN A 3 44.16 43.89 38.48
C ASN A 3 42.91 42.99 38.37
N LEU A 4 42.47 42.44 39.51
CA LEU A 4 41.16 41.80 39.70
C LEU A 4 40.01 42.80 39.49
N LYS A 5 38.93 42.36 38.84
CA LYS A 5 37.55 42.66 39.24
C LYS A 5 36.64 41.50 38.83
N ASP A 6 36.54 40.54 39.75
CA ASP A 6 35.43 39.60 39.83
C ASP A 6 34.11 40.36 39.94
N ASN A 7 33.11 39.93 39.18
CA ASN A 7 31.71 40.12 39.55
C ASN A 7 30.99 38.77 39.36
N LYS A 8 31.29 37.83 40.26
CA LYS A 8 30.52 36.61 40.47
C LYS A 8 29.52 36.87 41.59
N ALA A 9 28.23 36.85 41.27
CA ALA A 9 27.19 36.26 42.12
C ALA A 9 25.79 36.41 41.49
N CYS A 10 25.37 35.43 40.72
CA CYS A 10 24.00 34.88 40.75
C CYS A 10 23.98 33.62 39.90
N ARG A 11 24.30 32.49 40.52
CA ARG A 11 24.10 31.16 39.92
C ARG A 11 23.06 30.46 40.80
N ILE A 12 21.84 30.35 40.26
CA ILE A 12 20.77 29.52 40.81
C ILE A 12 21.21 28.07 40.58
N LEU A 13 21.36 27.28 41.64
CA LEU A 13 21.43 25.83 41.57
C LEU A 13 20.16 25.26 42.16
N ASN A 14 19.39 24.62 41.30
CA ASN A 14 18.27 23.76 41.62
C ASN A 14 18.79 22.31 41.68
N ASN A 15 18.18 21.49 42.55
CA ASN A 15 18.23 20.03 42.67
C ASN A 15 19.03 19.41 43.84
N GLY A 16 18.36 18.49 44.54
CA GLY A 16 18.97 17.27 45.07
C GLY A 16 18.66 16.93 46.53
N TYR A 17 17.56 16.23 46.77
CA TYR A 17 17.33 15.45 47.98
C TYR A 17 18.37 14.31 48.08
N TRP A 18 19.07 14.19 49.22
CA TRP A 18 19.57 12.92 49.75
C TRP A 18 19.64 12.97 51.29
N MET A 19 19.06 11.94 51.92
CA MET A 19 19.11 11.63 53.35
C MET A 19 20.53 11.33 53.83
N VAL A 20 20.90 11.84 55.02
CA VAL A 20 21.73 11.11 56.01
C VAL A 20 21.26 11.50 57.42
N ASP A 21 20.90 10.48 58.20
CA ASP A 21 20.63 10.49 59.64
C ASP A 21 21.90 10.79 60.45
N ILE A 22 21.80 11.51 61.58
CA ILE A 22 22.52 11.27 62.86
C ILE A 22 22.09 12.35 63.87
N GLY A 23 21.46 11.88 64.97
CA GLY A 23 21.97 12.07 66.32
C GLY A 23 21.80 13.42 67.02
N TYR A 24 20.80 13.47 67.92
CA TYR A 24 20.85 14.03 69.28
C TYR A 24 21.93 15.09 69.60
N LEU A 25 21.51 16.30 69.97
CA LEU A 25 21.47 16.73 71.37
C LEU A 25 20.90 18.15 71.51
N SER A 26 20.19 18.33 72.61
CA SER A 26 19.51 19.53 73.05
C SER A 26 20.44 20.75 73.10
N ILE A 27 19.89 21.92 72.75
CA ILE A 27 19.85 23.13 73.59
C ILE A 27 19.23 24.29 72.77
N SER A 28 18.12 24.80 73.32
CA SER A 28 17.63 26.18 73.22
C SER A 28 17.04 26.70 71.90
N ARG A 29 15.69 26.65 71.84
CA ARG A 29 14.82 27.48 70.98
C ARG A 29 15.06 29.00 71.11
N ILE A 30 15.88 29.47 72.07
CA ILE A 30 16.16 30.89 72.32
C ILE A 30 17.39 31.37 71.54
N VAL A 31 18.35 30.49 71.21
CA VAL A 31 19.49 30.84 70.34
C VAL A 31 19.03 31.04 68.90
N TYR A 32 18.08 30.23 68.43
CA TYR A 32 17.48 30.40 67.10
C TYR A 32 16.73 31.72 66.93
N LEU A 33 16.09 32.27 67.97
CA LEU A 33 15.33 33.53 67.87
C LEU A 33 16.24 34.76 67.79
N ILE A 34 17.37 34.76 68.50
CA ILE A 34 18.36 35.85 68.47
C ILE A 34 19.23 35.78 67.19
N PHE A 35 19.54 34.57 66.72
CA PHE A 35 20.18 34.37 65.40
C PHE A 35 19.22 34.72 64.26
N PHE A 36 17.90 34.47 64.38
CA PHE A 36 16.90 34.92 63.39
C PHE A 36 16.73 36.44 63.37
N ILE A 37 16.81 37.12 64.51
CA ILE A 37 16.69 38.58 64.58
C ILE A 37 17.96 39.28 64.07
N GLN A 38 19.16 38.73 64.31
CA GLN A 38 20.38 39.25 63.67
C GLN A 38 20.50 38.86 62.19
N ILE A 39 20.03 37.68 61.78
CA ILE A 39 19.97 37.32 60.35
C ILE A 39 18.92 38.16 59.63
N THR A 40 17.76 38.49 60.21
CA THR A 40 16.79 39.41 59.58
C THR A 40 17.23 40.88 59.62
N PHE A 41 18.09 41.29 60.57
CA PHE A 41 18.72 42.62 60.56
C PHE A 41 19.94 42.71 59.61
N ILE A 42 20.58 41.59 59.28
CA ILE A 42 21.63 41.49 58.26
C ILE A 42 21.03 41.22 56.86
N PHE A 43 19.81 40.69 56.77
CA PHE A 43 19.03 40.56 55.52
C PHE A 43 18.21 41.82 55.16
N SER A 44 18.17 42.84 56.02
CA SER A 44 17.55 44.16 55.71
C SER A 44 18.56 45.22 55.28
N VAL A 45 19.85 44.89 55.19
CA VAL A 45 20.78 45.60 54.31
C VAL A 45 20.83 44.82 53.01
N GLN A 46 19.70 44.83 52.31
CA GLN A 46 19.70 44.61 50.88
C GLN A 46 20.64 45.67 50.31
N CYS A 47 21.72 45.21 49.67
CA CYS A 47 22.61 46.03 48.87
C CYS A 47 21.74 46.77 47.83
N LEU A 48 21.25 47.96 48.19
CA LEU A 48 20.78 48.97 47.25
C LEU A 48 22.04 49.41 46.51
N ALA A 49 22.45 48.62 45.52
CA ALA A 49 23.31 49.15 44.47
C ALA A 49 22.57 50.37 43.93
N GLU A 50 23.10 51.56 44.26
CA GLU A 50 22.57 52.85 43.81
C GLU A 50 22.39 52.74 42.29
N ASP A 51 21.15 52.88 41.81
CA ASP A 51 20.85 52.81 40.39
C ASP A 51 21.13 54.19 39.79
N GLY A 52 21.83 54.26 38.66
CA GLY A 52 22.09 55.53 37.98
C GLY A 52 20.83 56.20 37.43
N LYS A 53 19.70 55.49 37.36
CA LYS A 53 18.45 55.94 36.73
C LYS A 53 17.92 57.30 37.22
N PRO A 54 17.89 57.64 38.52
CA PRO A 54 17.43 58.97 38.98
C PRO A 54 18.28 60.11 38.42
N TYR A 55 19.59 59.88 38.24
CA TYR A 55 20.50 60.87 37.64
C TYR A 55 20.29 60.97 36.12
N LEU A 56 19.94 59.87 35.45
CA LEU A 56 19.52 59.89 34.05
C LEU A 56 18.25 60.72 33.87
N GLU A 57 17.20 60.47 34.66
CA GLU A 57 15.94 61.21 34.61
C GLU A 57 16.14 62.71 34.94
N SER A 58 16.97 63.01 35.93
CA SER A 58 17.41 64.37 36.28
C SER A 58 18.09 65.07 35.08
N GLY A 59 19.02 64.37 34.42
CA GLY A 59 19.74 64.90 33.26
C GLY A 59 18.86 65.11 32.03
N ILE A 60 17.94 64.19 31.75
CA ILE A 60 16.94 64.31 30.67
C ILE A 60 16.03 65.50 30.93
N LYS A 61 15.52 65.64 32.16
CA LYS A 61 14.70 66.80 32.55
C LYS A 61 15.45 68.13 32.37
N ALA A 62 16.72 68.17 32.75
CA ALA A 62 17.56 69.36 32.56
C ALA A 62 17.73 69.71 31.07
N TYR A 63 17.78 68.71 30.19
CA TYR A 63 17.85 68.93 28.75
C TYR A 63 16.53 69.45 28.18
N ASP A 64 15.42 68.74 28.47
CA ASP A 64 14.12 68.97 27.83
C ASP A 64 13.38 70.21 28.38
N LYS A 65 13.47 70.48 29.70
CA LYS A 65 12.70 71.55 30.36
C LYS A 65 13.52 72.79 30.63
N ASP A 66 14.75 72.60 31.07
CA ASP A 66 15.57 73.69 31.60
C ASP A 66 16.57 74.22 30.56
N ALA A 67 16.77 73.49 29.45
CA ALA A 67 17.81 73.73 28.44
C ALA A 67 19.23 73.88 29.05
N ASP A 68 19.46 73.25 30.21
CA ASP A 68 20.71 73.30 30.97
C ASP A 68 21.61 72.14 30.56
N PHE A 69 22.33 72.35 29.45
CA PHE A 69 23.18 71.32 28.85
C PHE A 69 24.37 70.93 29.74
N ASP A 70 24.87 71.83 30.59
CA ASP A 70 25.98 71.55 31.50
C ASP A 70 25.54 70.63 32.65
N LYS A 71 24.35 70.87 33.20
CA LYS A 71 23.73 69.98 34.17
C LYS A 71 23.38 68.63 33.54
N THR A 72 22.82 68.59 32.33
CA THR A 72 22.58 67.33 31.59
C THR A 72 23.85 66.50 31.48
N ILE A 73 24.96 67.09 31.03
CA ILE A 73 26.23 66.35 30.87
C ILE A 73 26.73 65.81 32.20
N THR A 74 26.64 66.60 33.27
CA THR A 74 27.13 66.21 34.60
C THR A 74 26.30 65.07 35.18
N GLU A 75 24.98 65.21 35.17
CA GLU A 75 24.05 64.24 35.74
C GLU A 75 24.05 62.91 34.96
N ILE A 76 24.06 62.94 33.63
CA ILE A 76 24.08 61.72 32.83
C ILE A 76 25.43 61.00 32.91
N LYS A 77 26.56 61.73 32.96
CA LYS A 77 27.86 61.09 33.22
C LYS A 77 27.89 60.41 34.58
N LYS A 78 27.30 61.03 35.59
CA LYS A 78 27.14 60.43 36.92
C LYS A 78 26.26 59.17 36.86
N ALA A 79 25.16 59.21 36.10
CA ALA A 79 24.29 58.04 35.86
C ALA A 79 25.06 56.85 35.27
N ILE A 80 25.85 57.09 34.21
CA ILE A 80 26.68 56.04 33.57
C ILE A 80 27.76 55.53 34.53
N GLN A 81 28.39 56.42 35.32
CA GLN A 81 29.43 56.06 36.27
C GLN A 81 28.90 55.16 37.41
N ILE A 82 27.70 55.44 37.90
CA ILE A 82 27.02 54.64 38.92
C ILE A 82 26.56 53.30 38.33
N GLY A 83 26.16 53.31 37.05
CA GLY A 83 25.74 52.14 36.30
C GLY A 83 24.23 52.15 36.05
N LEU A 84 23.85 51.81 34.82
CA LEU A 84 22.46 51.71 34.38
C LEU A 84 22.16 50.24 34.07
N LYS A 85 21.11 49.69 34.66
CA LYS A 85 20.77 48.25 34.51
C LYS A 85 20.09 47.96 33.18
N ASP A 86 19.15 48.81 32.79
CA ASP A 86 18.37 48.63 31.58
C ASP A 86 19.15 49.09 30.35
N LYS A 87 19.16 48.27 29.30
CA LYS A 87 19.80 48.60 28.03
C LYS A 87 19.20 49.87 27.39
N SER A 88 17.88 50.06 27.54
CA SER A 88 17.19 51.28 27.11
C SER A 88 17.74 52.53 27.78
N ASP A 89 18.03 52.45 29.07
CA ASP A 89 18.51 53.58 29.87
C ASP A 89 19.96 53.91 29.51
N GLN A 90 20.79 52.88 29.26
CA GLN A 90 22.15 53.06 28.72
C GLN A 90 22.12 53.76 27.36
N ILE A 91 21.24 53.35 26.45
CA ILE A 91 21.07 53.98 25.12
C ILE A 91 20.65 55.44 25.29
N GLN A 92 19.63 55.70 26.13
CA GLN A 92 19.15 57.07 26.40
C GLN A 92 20.27 57.96 26.96
N ALA A 93 21.06 57.46 27.92
CA ALA A 93 22.16 58.22 28.50
C ALA A 93 23.14 58.69 27.42
N HIS A 94 23.55 57.80 26.52
CA HIS A 94 24.45 58.13 25.42
C HIS A 94 23.81 59.06 24.38
N LEU A 95 22.52 58.87 24.05
CA LEU A 95 21.79 59.75 23.14
C LEU A 95 21.69 61.18 23.70
N TYR A 96 21.26 61.36 24.95
CA TYR A 96 21.10 62.68 25.57
C TYR A 96 22.44 63.39 25.82
N LEU A 97 23.53 62.65 26.12
CA LEU A 97 24.88 63.23 26.11
C LEU A 97 25.25 63.74 24.71
N GLY A 98 24.98 62.94 23.67
CA GLY A 98 25.19 63.36 22.29
C GLY A 98 24.41 64.61 21.93
N PHE A 99 23.13 64.69 22.32
CA PHE A 99 22.27 65.85 22.11
C PHE A 99 22.83 67.11 22.80
N ALA A 100 23.20 67.00 24.09
CA ALA A 100 23.79 68.10 24.84
C ALA A 100 25.12 68.58 24.22
N TYR A 101 25.96 67.67 23.73
CA TYR A 101 27.20 68.04 23.04
C TYR A 101 26.95 68.75 21.70
N ILE A 102 25.93 68.36 20.93
CA ILE A 102 25.54 69.09 19.71
C ILE A 102 25.08 70.51 20.04
N ALA A 103 24.29 70.67 21.11
CA ALA A 103 23.84 71.98 21.59
C ALA A 103 25.02 72.87 22.03
N LYS A 104 26.05 72.27 22.65
CA LYS A 104 27.30 72.95 23.04
C LYS A 104 28.32 73.12 21.91
N GLY A 105 27.99 72.74 20.67
CA GLY A 105 28.90 72.84 19.52
C GLY A 105 30.05 71.81 19.51
N LYS A 106 30.05 70.84 20.43
CA LYS A 106 31.08 69.80 20.57
C LYS A 106 30.76 68.59 19.71
N ARG A 107 30.92 68.72 18.39
CA ARG A 107 30.52 67.68 17.42
C ARG A 107 31.24 66.33 17.61
N VAL A 108 32.54 66.34 17.90
CA VAL A 108 33.32 65.10 18.05
C VAL A 108 32.87 64.29 19.26
N ASP A 109 32.64 64.96 20.39
CA ASP A 109 32.13 64.32 21.61
C ASP A 109 30.74 63.71 21.37
N ALA A 110 29.89 64.40 20.60
CA ALA A 110 28.57 63.88 20.23
C ALA A 110 28.65 62.60 19.39
N ILE A 111 29.57 62.54 18.41
CA ILE A 111 29.79 61.34 17.58
C ILE A 111 30.19 60.15 18.45
N VAL A 112 31.10 60.36 19.42
CA VAL A 112 31.55 59.30 20.33
C VAL A 112 30.39 58.72 21.14
N GLU A 113 29.52 59.58 21.67
CA GLU A 113 28.36 59.13 22.46
C GLU A 113 27.29 58.49 21.58
N PHE A 114 27.00 59.04 20.40
CA PHE A 114 26.11 58.38 19.43
C PHE A 114 26.62 57.01 18.99
N ALA A 115 27.93 56.86 18.79
CA ALA A 115 28.52 55.57 18.45
C ALA A 115 28.31 54.52 19.55
N LYS A 116 28.46 54.90 20.82
CA LYS A 116 28.14 54.01 21.95
C LYS A 116 26.67 53.62 21.97
N ALA A 117 25.75 54.58 21.74
CA ALA A 117 24.32 54.28 21.66
C ALA A 117 23.98 53.30 20.52
N ILE A 118 24.53 53.53 19.32
CA ILE A 118 24.30 52.68 18.13
C ILE A 118 24.90 51.28 18.32
N ASN A 119 26.06 51.16 18.96
CA ASN A 119 26.67 49.85 19.26
C ASN A 119 25.86 49.05 20.29
N LEU A 120 25.15 49.74 21.20
CA LEU A 120 24.21 49.08 22.10
C LEU A 120 22.97 48.61 21.33
N ASP A 121 22.34 49.48 20.53
CA ASP A 121 21.19 49.13 19.71
C ASP A 121 21.33 49.64 18.26
N PRO A 122 21.65 48.74 17.31
CA PRO A 122 21.84 49.11 15.90
C PRO A 122 20.56 49.64 15.23
N ASP A 123 19.39 49.27 15.74
CA ASP A 123 18.08 49.64 15.18
C ASP A 123 17.62 51.04 15.66
N THR A 124 18.33 51.65 16.62
CA THR A 124 18.04 53.01 17.11
C THR A 124 17.97 54.02 15.96
N SER A 125 16.92 54.83 15.96
CA SER A 125 16.66 55.92 15.01
C SER A 125 16.08 57.14 15.72
N LEU A 126 16.25 58.32 15.13
CA LEU A 126 15.77 59.59 15.68
C LEU A 126 14.62 60.13 14.82
N ASP A 127 13.49 60.48 15.45
CA ASP A 127 12.33 61.02 14.74
C ASP A 127 12.60 62.46 14.24
N PRO A 128 12.49 62.73 12.93
CA PRO A 128 12.66 64.08 12.36
C PRO A 128 11.64 65.11 12.83
N LYS A 129 10.52 64.70 13.43
CA LYS A 129 9.54 65.60 14.04
C LYS A 129 9.94 66.06 15.44
N ILE A 130 10.79 65.28 16.12
CA ILE A 130 11.17 65.51 17.51
C ILE A 130 12.54 66.20 17.58
N TYR A 131 13.51 65.75 16.78
CA TYR A 131 14.89 66.21 16.87
C TYR A 131 15.28 67.13 15.72
N SER A 132 16.17 68.08 15.99
CA SER A 132 16.65 69.01 14.96
C SER A 132 17.42 68.31 13.83
N ASN A 133 17.35 68.88 12.62
CA ASN A 133 18.11 68.39 11.47
C ASN A 133 19.61 68.25 11.76
N LYS A 134 20.18 69.13 12.59
CA LYS A 134 21.60 69.07 12.99
C LYS A 134 21.93 67.81 13.79
N ILE A 135 21.08 67.45 14.76
CA ILE A 135 21.26 66.23 15.57
C ILE A 135 21.13 65.00 14.66
N ILE A 136 20.09 64.99 13.82
CA ILE A 136 19.80 63.86 12.92
C ILE A 136 20.92 63.65 11.90
N SER A 137 21.45 64.72 11.31
CA SER A 137 22.59 64.64 10.37
C SER A 137 23.79 63.98 11.04
N VAL A 138 24.20 64.45 12.21
CA VAL A 138 25.38 63.90 12.91
C VAL A 138 25.14 62.47 13.40
N PHE A 139 23.94 62.15 13.87
CA PHE A 139 23.59 60.78 14.24
C PHE A 139 23.63 59.84 13.04
N ASN A 140 23.02 60.21 11.91
CA ASN A 140 22.98 59.39 10.71
C ASN A 140 24.37 59.24 10.07
N GLU A 141 25.17 60.30 10.02
CA GLU A 141 26.57 60.25 9.60
C GLU A 141 27.39 59.30 10.49
N THR A 142 27.17 59.35 11.82
CA THR A 142 27.82 58.44 12.77
C THR A 142 27.39 56.99 12.49
N LYS A 143 26.09 56.73 12.34
CA LYS A 143 25.55 55.41 11.99
C LYS A 143 26.14 54.87 10.69
N GLN A 144 26.23 55.71 9.67
CA GLN A 144 26.84 55.35 8.38
C GLN A 144 28.34 55.05 8.49
N SER A 145 29.04 55.71 9.42
CA SER A 145 30.47 55.45 9.68
C SER A 145 30.72 54.11 10.38
N LEU A 146 29.73 53.60 11.12
CA LEU A 146 29.85 52.38 11.94
C LEU A 146 29.38 51.10 11.26
N VAL A 147 28.79 51.20 10.07
CA VAL A 147 28.32 50.04 9.32
C VAL A 147 29.16 49.79 8.09
N ASP A 148 29.24 48.53 7.69
CA ASP A 148 29.74 48.09 6.39
C ASP A 148 28.87 46.98 5.81
N SER A 149 29.36 46.28 4.79
CA SER A 149 28.72 45.13 4.18
C SER A 149 29.45 43.84 4.52
N LEU A 150 28.70 42.76 4.70
CA LEU A 150 29.18 41.39 4.89
C LEU A 150 28.65 40.51 3.76
N THR A 151 29.55 39.88 3.02
CA THR A 151 29.20 38.90 1.98
C THR A 151 29.31 37.50 2.54
N VAL A 152 28.23 36.73 2.50
CA VAL A 152 28.19 35.35 2.96
C VAL A 152 27.92 34.43 1.76
N VAL A 153 28.82 33.49 1.53
CA VAL A 153 28.68 32.44 0.52
C VAL A 153 28.72 31.09 1.22
N SER A 154 27.95 30.11 0.72
CA SER A 154 28.02 28.75 1.22
C SER A 154 28.23 27.75 0.10
N THR A 155 28.78 26.60 0.47
CA THR A 155 28.92 25.44 -0.40
C THR A 155 28.23 24.24 0.26
N PRO A 156 27.11 23.75 -0.31
CA PRO A 156 26.41 24.28 -1.49
C PRO A 156 25.71 25.64 -1.23
N GLY A 157 25.46 26.39 -2.30
CA GLY A 157 24.74 27.68 -2.24
C GLY A 157 23.25 27.55 -1.95
N GLY A 158 22.54 28.64 -1.70
CA GLY A 158 21.11 28.66 -1.36
C GLY A 158 20.83 28.16 0.06
N ALA A 159 21.70 28.48 1.01
CA ALA A 159 21.52 28.20 2.42
C ALA A 159 20.93 29.43 3.12
N ASP A 160 20.02 29.23 4.07
CA ASP A 160 19.51 30.29 4.93
C ASP A 160 20.64 30.86 5.80
N VAL A 161 20.69 32.19 5.90
CA VAL A 161 21.67 32.92 6.69
C VAL A 161 20.97 33.69 7.80
N PHE A 162 21.47 33.52 9.02
CA PHE A 162 21.05 34.26 10.20
C PHE A 162 22.26 35.04 10.73
N LEU A 163 22.06 36.33 10.98
CA LEU A 163 23.04 37.21 11.60
C LEU A 163 22.47 37.68 12.94
N ASP A 164 23.21 37.44 14.02
CA ASP A 164 22.82 37.71 15.41
C ASP A 164 21.42 37.15 15.75
N GLY A 165 21.13 35.96 15.24
CA GLY A 165 19.85 35.27 15.43
C GLY A 165 18.71 35.73 14.52
N LYS A 166 18.88 36.80 13.73
CA LYS A 166 17.87 37.29 12.78
C LYS A 166 18.12 36.72 11.38
N LYS A 167 17.10 36.15 10.73
CA LYS A 167 17.21 35.71 9.33
C LYS A 167 17.40 36.90 8.41
N VAL A 168 18.49 36.91 7.65
CA VAL A 168 18.87 38.01 6.75
C VAL A 168 18.71 37.65 5.27
N GLY A 169 18.64 36.36 4.93
CA GLY A 169 18.34 35.90 3.58
C GLY A 169 18.94 34.53 3.27
N ILE A 170 19.30 34.30 2.00
CA ILE A 170 19.88 33.04 1.50
C ILE A 170 21.21 33.28 0.78
N THR A 171 22.18 32.37 0.88
CA THR A 171 23.47 32.49 0.18
C THR A 171 23.36 32.30 -1.34
N PRO A 172 24.20 32.96 -2.15
CA PRO A 172 25.11 34.03 -1.76
C PRO A 172 24.33 35.32 -1.44
N ILE A 173 24.69 36.00 -0.35
CA ILE A 173 24.06 37.25 0.07
C ILE A 173 25.11 38.30 0.44
N LYS A 174 24.89 39.55 0.02
CA LYS A 174 25.60 40.72 0.52
C LYS A 174 24.68 41.51 1.44
N ILE A 175 24.96 41.45 2.73
CA ILE A 175 24.21 42.15 3.78
C ILE A 175 24.84 43.52 3.91
N SER A 176 24.09 44.59 3.67
CA SER A 176 24.58 45.96 3.86
C SER A 176 24.09 46.51 5.20
N GLY A 177 24.85 47.41 5.82
CA GLY A 177 24.44 48.02 7.09
C GLY A 177 24.76 47.17 8.32
N VAL A 178 25.68 46.21 8.21
CA VAL A 178 26.16 45.41 9.33
C VAL A 178 27.13 46.26 10.14
N LEU A 179 26.98 46.30 11.47
CA LEU A 179 27.93 47.04 12.31
C LEU A 179 29.34 46.48 12.18
N VAL A 180 30.33 47.35 12.37
CA VAL A 180 31.73 46.95 12.50
C VAL A 180 31.90 46.32 13.90
N GLY A 181 32.35 45.07 13.95
CA GLY A 181 32.39 44.31 15.20
C GLY A 181 32.28 42.80 15.01
N GLU A 182 32.22 42.09 16.13
CA GLU A 182 31.94 40.65 16.15
C GLU A 182 30.43 40.41 15.99
N HIS A 183 30.08 39.45 15.13
CA HIS A 183 28.71 39.02 14.88
C HIS A 183 28.60 37.50 14.93
N SER A 184 27.44 36.98 15.34
CA SER A 184 27.13 35.56 15.27
C SER A 184 26.48 35.23 13.93
N LEU A 185 27.13 34.43 13.11
CA LEU A 185 26.65 33.98 11.81
C LEU A 185 26.24 32.52 11.88
N THR A 186 24.96 32.21 11.62
CA THR A 186 24.47 30.84 11.49
C THR A 186 24.01 30.59 10.06
N VAL A 187 24.51 29.52 9.44
CA VAL A 187 24.14 29.09 8.10
C VAL A 187 23.45 27.74 8.16
N VAL A 188 22.24 27.66 7.60
CA VAL A 188 21.35 26.49 7.66
C VAL A 188 20.93 26.08 6.26
N LYS A 189 20.98 24.79 5.94
CA LYS A 189 20.48 24.27 4.67
C LYS A 189 19.90 22.88 4.88
N ASP A 190 18.75 22.62 4.27
CA ASP A 190 18.15 21.29 4.22
C ASP A 190 19.18 20.25 3.79
N TYR A 191 19.21 19.10 4.47
CA TYR A 191 20.13 17.99 4.22
C TYR A 191 21.60 18.22 4.63
N TYR A 192 21.92 19.35 5.26
CA TYR A 192 23.27 19.67 5.73
C TYR A 192 23.28 20.02 7.22
N GLN A 193 24.43 19.81 7.87
CA GLN A 193 24.64 20.23 9.24
C GLN A 193 24.74 21.77 9.31
N SER A 194 23.96 22.40 10.21
CA SER A 194 24.05 23.84 10.44
C SER A 194 25.42 24.22 11.00
N LYS A 195 26.00 25.33 10.54
CA LYS A 195 27.25 25.87 11.09
C LYS A 195 27.02 27.25 11.69
N SER A 196 27.50 27.43 12.91
CA SER A 196 27.52 28.70 13.63
C SER A 196 28.97 29.17 13.81
N LEU A 197 29.25 30.40 13.39
CA LEU A 197 30.57 31.02 13.40
C LEU A 197 30.47 32.40 14.06
N THR A 198 31.54 32.81 14.76
CA THR A 198 31.74 34.23 15.10
C THR A 198 32.52 34.87 13.97
N VAL A 199 31.98 35.94 13.38
CA VAL A 199 32.58 36.64 12.25
C VAL A 199 32.88 38.09 12.63
N GLN A 200 34.03 38.60 12.20
CA GLN A 200 34.42 39.97 12.43
C GLN A 200 34.13 40.79 11.16
N VAL A 201 33.47 41.93 11.32
CA VAL A 201 33.22 42.92 10.26
C VAL A 201 34.13 44.12 10.50
N TYR A 202 34.88 44.49 9.46
CA TYR A 202 35.80 45.63 9.44
C TYR A 202 35.29 46.72 8.50
N LYS A 203 35.69 47.97 8.78
CA LYS A 203 35.31 49.13 7.98
C LYS A 203 36.16 49.24 6.72
N ALA A 204 35.51 49.53 5.59
CA ALA A 204 36.12 49.73 4.27
C ALA A 204 36.94 48.53 3.76
N GLU A 205 36.66 47.32 4.27
CA GLU A 205 37.28 46.07 3.85
C GLU A 205 36.28 45.18 3.09
N GLU A 206 36.81 44.23 2.31
CA GLU A 206 36.00 43.20 1.69
C GLU A 206 35.64 42.12 2.73
N ASN A 207 34.62 42.39 3.56
CA ASN A 207 34.15 41.40 4.53
C ASN A 207 33.44 40.26 3.79
N ARG A 208 34.11 39.10 3.71
CA ARG A 208 33.58 37.92 3.03
C ARG A 208 33.81 36.67 3.86
N VAL A 209 32.75 35.90 4.05
CA VAL A 209 32.77 34.62 4.78
C VAL A 209 32.26 33.51 3.88
N GLY A 210 33.08 32.48 3.69
CA GLY A 210 32.71 31.25 3.01
C GLY A 210 32.41 30.14 4.02
N VAL A 211 31.24 29.53 3.92
CA VAL A 211 30.82 28.44 4.80
C VAL A 211 30.65 27.16 4.00
N GLN A 212 31.56 26.21 4.21
CA GLN A 212 31.42 24.85 3.72
C GLN A 212 30.46 24.11 4.64
N LEU A 213 29.32 23.61 4.14
CA LEU A 213 28.41 22.79 4.91
C LEU A 213 28.69 21.31 4.64
N ASP A 214 28.67 20.50 5.70
CA ASP A 214 28.83 19.05 5.61
C ASP A 214 27.45 18.39 5.51
N LYS A 215 27.31 17.33 4.72
CA LYS A 215 26.03 16.62 4.59
C LYS A 215 25.59 16.13 5.97
N ALA A 216 24.29 16.22 6.23
CA ALA A 216 23.72 15.59 7.40
C ALA A 216 23.77 14.06 7.19
N GLU A 217 24.49 13.37 8.07
CA GLU A 217 24.43 11.92 8.19
C GLU A 217 23.53 11.58 9.37
N ILE A 218 22.60 10.66 9.12
CA ILE A 218 21.80 10.08 10.18
C ILE A 218 22.03 8.57 10.22
N GLU A 219 21.87 8.00 11.40
CA GLU A 219 21.81 6.55 11.58
C GLU A 219 20.36 6.13 11.73
N ILE A 220 19.88 5.26 10.84
CA ILE A 220 18.54 4.69 10.89
C ILE A 220 18.64 3.28 11.45
N LEU A 221 18.04 3.04 12.61
CA LEU A 221 17.89 1.72 13.19
C LEU A 221 16.56 1.13 12.68
N LEU A 222 16.64 0.30 11.64
CA LEU A 222 15.49 -0.29 10.97
C LEU A 222 15.21 -1.71 11.48
N ASP A 223 14.06 -1.91 12.11
CA ASP A 223 13.53 -3.23 12.48
C ASP A 223 12.21 -3.53 11.77
N SER A 224 11.80 -4.78 11.78
CA SER A 224 10.53 -5.22 11.22
C SER A 224 9.78 -6.17 12.14
N ILE A 225 8.46 -6.24 11.93
CA ILE A 225 7.60 -7.23 12.58
C ILE A 225 6.95 -8.06 11.47
N PRO A 226 7.27 -9.37 11.35
CA PRO A 226 8.26 -10.11 12.13
C PRO A 226 9.71 -9.68 11.82
N THR A 227 10.64 -9.93 12.75
CA THR A 227 12.05 -9.56 12.59
C THR A 227 12.79 -10.48 11.59
N GLY A 228 13.97 -10.07 11.12
CA GLY A 228 14.75 -10.83 10.13
C GLY A 228 14.20 -10.75 8.71
N SER A 229 13.56 -9.64 8.34
CA SER A 229 13.14 -9.34 6.96
C SER A 229 14.33 -8.91 6.13
N ASN A 230 14.41 -9.36 4.89
CA ASN A 230 15.43 -8.91 3.94
C ASN A 230 15.19 -7.43 3.61
N VAL A 231 16.25 -6.63 3.68
CA VAL A 231 16.24 -5.18 3.42
C VAL A 231 16.92 -4.90 2.10
N TYR A 232 16.27 -4.10 1.26
CA TYR A 232 16.79 -3.60 -0.01
C TYR A 232 16.70 -2.08 -0.06
N ILE A 233 17.69 -1.42 -0.66
CA ILE A 233 17.63 0.01 -1.03
C ILE A 233 17.87 0.11 -2.52
N ASP A 234 16.98 0.79 -3.24
CA ASP A 234 17.06 0.94 -4.70
C ASP A 234 17.28 -0.41 -5.42
N ASN A 235 16.59 -1.46 -4.94
CA ASN A 235 16.69 -2.88 -5.36
C ASN A 235 18.00 -3.60 -5.03
N ASN A 236 18.97 -2.96 -4.38
CA ASN A 236 20.20 -3.62 -3.93
C ASN A 236 20.01 -4.23 -2.53
N PRO A 237 20.37 -5.51 -2.32
CA PRO A 237 20.25 -6.15 -1.01
C PRO A 237 21.30 -5.59 -0.04
N LEU A 238 20.86 -5.26 1.18
CA LEU A 238 21.74 -4.74 2.23
C LEU A 238 21.94 -5.69 3.40
N GLY A 239 20.93 -6.51 3.72
CA GLY A 239 20.98 -7.40 4.86
C GLY A 239 19.60 -7.78 5.37
N LYS A 240 19.49 -8.04 6.67
CA LYS A 240 18.23 -8.38 7.34
C LYS A 240 18.00 -7.46 8.54
N THR A 241 16.74 -7.20 8.89
CA THR A 241 16.38 -6.50 10.12
C THR A 241 16.70 -7.34 11.38
N PRO A 242 17.03 -6.71 12.51
CA PRO A 242 17.31 -5.28 12.69
C PRO A 242 18.60 -4.87 11.97
N LEU A 243 18.58 -3.71 11.31
CA LEU A 243 19.68 -3.20 10.50
C LEU A 243 19.94 -1.73 10.81
N SER A 244 21.20 -1.39 11.12
CA SER A 244 21.64 0.01 11.19
C SER A 244 22.08 0.49 9.81
N LEU A 245 21.49 1.59 9.36
CA LEU A 245 21.79 2.24 8.09
C LEU A 245 22.35 3.64 8.36
N LYS A 246 23.64 3.83 8.09
CA LYS A 246 24.23 5.17 8.06
C LYS A 246 24.03 5.76 6.68
N ILE A 247 23.26 6.85 6.61
CA ILE A 247 22.89 7.42 5.32
C ILE A 247 23.12 8.92 5.32
N SER A 248 23.91 9.37 4.35
CA SER A 248 23.97 10.78 3.97
C SER A 248 22.74 11.06 3.12
N LEU A 249 21.77 11.77 3.66
CA LEU A 249 20.50 12.01 2.96
C LEU A 249 20.67 13.19 2.01
N ASP A 250 21.20 12.96 0.81
CA ASP A 250 21.17 13.94 -0.27
C ASP A 250 19.92 13.83 -1.16
N LYS A 251 19.12 12.78 -0.96
CA LYS A 251 17.86 12.50 -1.66
C LYS A 251 16.93 11.59 -0.84
N GLU A 252 15.70 11.44 -1.32
CA GLU A 252 14.73 10.45 -0.82
C GLU A 252 15.20 9.02 -1.13
N LEU A 253 14.98 8.09 -0.20
CA LEU A 253 15.37 6.69 -0.32
C LEU A 253 14.15 5.77 -0.31
N ASN A 254 14.14 4.79 -1.21
CA ASN A 254 13.13 3.73 -1.21
C ASN A 254 13.72 2.47 -0.58
N VAL A 255 13.26 2.15 0.63
CA VAL A 255 13.63 0.93 1.34
C VAL A 255 12.52 -0.10 1.12
N LYS A 256 12.87 -1.27 0.61
CA LYS A 256 11.97 -2.41 0.48
C LYS A 256 12.31 -3.46 1.53
N LEU A 257 11.29 -3.90 2.27
CA LEU A 257 11.36 -5.03 3.19
C LEU A 257 10.65 -6.23 2.56
N SER A 258 11.28 -7.39 2.61
CA SER A 258 10.73 -8.64 2.09
C SER A 258 10.93 -9.79 3.09
N LYS A 259 9.88 -10.58 3.30
CA LYS A 259 9.90 -11.75 4.18
C LYS A 259 9.00 -12.83 3.58
N GLU A 260 9.47 -14.07 3.61
CA GLU A 260 8.69 -15.23 3.17
C GLU A 260 7.35 -15.30 3.90
N GLU A 261 6.25 -15.57 3.18
CA GLU A 261 4.86 -15.58 3.68
C GLU A 261 4.29 -14.19 4.09
N TYR A 262 4.99 -13.10 3.81
CA TYR A 262 4.51 -11.74 4.04
C TYR A 262 4.50 -10.94 2.74
N LEU A 263 3.65 -9.92 2.67
CA LEU A 263 3.65 -8.95 1.59
C LEU A 263 4.88 -8.05 1.72
N ASP A 264 5.54 -7.80 0.58
CA ASP A 264 6.62 -6.83 0.51
C ASP A 264 6.13 -5.45 0.96
N LYS A 265 6.96 -4.75 1.74
CA LYS A 265 6.64 -3.41 2.24
C LYS A 265 7.68 -2.41 1.77
N GLU A 266 7.22 -1.34 1.13
CA GLU A 266 8.07 -0.23 0.71
C GLU A 266 7.93 0.96 1.67
N LEU A 267 9.07 1.55 2.04
CA LEU A 267 9.18 2.71 2.92
C LEU A 267 9.95 3.79 2.17
N LYS A 268 9.37 4.98 2.08
CA LYS A 268 10.04 6.17 1.54
C LYS A 268 10.64 6.97 2.68
N ILE A 269 11.95 7.08 2.75
CA ILE A 269 12.65 7.78 3.81
C ILE A 269 13.17 9.11 3.28
N ARG A 270 12.84 10.21 3.97
CA ARG A 270 13.26 11.57 3.62
C ARG A 270 13.67 12.35 4.86
N LEU A 271 14.80 13.08 4.78
CA LEU A 271 15.17 14.03 5.83
C LEU A 271 14.37 15.32 5.70
N LEU A 272 13.89 15.82 6.84
CA LEU A 272 13.30 17.13 7.00
C LEU A 272 14.18 17.96 7.96
N PRO A 273 14.07 19.30 7.97
CA PRO A 273 14.90 20.16 8.82
C PRO A 273 14.86 19.84 10.32
N ASN A 274 13.83 19.13 10.78
CA ASN A 274 13.56 18.81 12.18
C ASN A 274 13.47 17.30 12.48
N GLY A 275 13.65 16.42 11.49
CA GLY A 275 13.50 14.98 11.71
C GLY A 275 13.49 14.14 10.43
N VAL A 276 13.18 12.85 10.56
CA VAL A 276 13.04 11.93 9.43
C VAL A 276 11.57 11.66 9.16
N ASN A 277 11.14 11.82 7.93
CA ASN A 277 9.83 11.36 7.48
C ASN A 277 9.97 9.98 6.83
N ILE A 278 9.07 9.06 7.19
CA ILE A 278 9.01 7.71 6.64
C ILE A 278 7.60 7.40 6.15
N GLY A 279 7.44 7.27 4.84
CA GLY A 279 6.15 7.15 4.18
C GLY A 279 5.48 8.51 3.98
N THR A 280 4.16 8.58 4.10
CA THR A 280 3.40 9.84 3.98
C THR A 280 3.18 10.54 5.33
N ASP A 281 3.14 9.80 6.45
CA ASP A 281 2.53 10.30 7.69
C ASP A 281 3.34 10.05 8.97
N LYS A 282 4.51 9.40 8.93
CA LYS A 282 5.32 9.13 10.14
C LYS A 282 6.53 10.04 10.20
N PHE A 283 6.53 10.94 11.17
CA PHE A 283 7.65 11.82 11.50
C PHE A 283 8.38 11.31 12.74
N PHE A 284 9.69 11.17 12.66
CA PHE A 284 10.56 10.78 13.75
C PHE A 284 11.48 11.95 14.09
N ALA A 285 11.36 12.45 15.32
CA ALA A 285 12.29 13.45 15.83
C ALA A 285 13.68 12.83 15.92
N VAL A 286 14.66 13.47 15.29
CA VAL A 286 16.04 13.01 15.34
C VAL A 286 16.63 13.46 16.67
N LYS A 287 16.91 12.50 17.55
CA LYS A 287 17.66 12.72 18.79
C LYS A 287 19.07 12.18 18.57
N ASP A 288 20.08 13.01 18.79
CA ASP A 288 21.49 12.61 18.67
C ASP A 288 21.86 12.03 17.28
N ASN A 289 21.20 12.47 16.20
CA ASN A 289 21.36 11.98 14.82
C ASN A 289 20.92 10.51 14.58
N VAL A 290 20.14 9.91 15.48
CA VAL A 290 19.62 8.54 15.32
C VAL A 290 18.09 8.58 15.15
N ALA A 291 17.58 7.78 14.21
CA ALA A 291 16.16 7.55 13.99
C ALA A 291 15.83 6.06 14.08
N GLU A 292 14.86 5.70 14.94
CA GLU A 292 14.39 4.32 15.08
C GLU A 292 13.13 4.09 14.24
N VAL A 293 13.11 3.00 13.48
CA VAL A 293 12.07 2.70 12.51
C VAL A 293 11.64 1.25 12.67
N ILE A 294 10.38 1.05 13.05
CA ILE A 294 9.78 -0.28 13.13
C ILE A 294 8.71 -0.40 12.05
N ALA A 295 8.87 -1.38 11.18
CA ALA A 295 7.98 -1.63 10.06
C ALA A 295 7.24 -2.97 10.18
N GLU A 296 5.93 -2.90 10.36
CA GLU A 296 5.07 -4.10 10.40
C GLU A 296 4.74 -4.58 8.99
N LEU A 297 5.09 -5.82 8.66
CA LEU A 297 4.71 -6.48 7.42
C LEU A 297 3.35 -7.16 7.60
N SER A 298 2.51 -7.07 6.58
CA SER A 298 1.24 -7.79 6.54
C SER A 298 1.47 -9.22 6.05
N PRO A 299 0.93 -10.26 6.70
CA PRO A 299 0.97 -11.62 6.18
C PRO A 299 0.42 -11.67 4.75
N ALA A 300 1.09 -12.40 3.87
CA ALA A 300 0.53 -12.74 2.58
C ALA A 300 -0.66 -13.68 2.82
N PRO A 301 -1.77 -13.56 2.07
CA PRO A 301 -2.85 -14.52 2.15
C PRO A 301 -2.28 -15.93 1.92
N ALA A 302 -2.50 -16.82 2.88
CA ALA A 302 -2.02 -18.18 2.73
C ALA A 302 -2.67 -18.82 1.49
N PRO A 303 -1.93 -19.63 0.73
CA PRO A 303 -2.42 -20.04 -0.57
C PRO A 303 -3.51 -21.11 -0.42
N GLY A 304 -4.50 -21.08 -1.31
CA GLY A 304 -5.54 -22.11 -1.39
C GLY A 304 -5.10 -23.32 -2.22
N SER A 305 -5.99 -24.31 -2.31
CA SER A 305 -5.84 -25.47 -3.21
C SER A 305 -7.01 -25.52 -4.19
N LEU A 306 -6.78 -25.97 -5.42
CA LEU A 306 -7.82 -26.15 -6.43
C LEU A 306 -7.78 -27.57 -6.99
N ARG A 307 -8.92 -28.27 -6.91
CA ARG A 307 -9.12 -29.57 -7.55
C ARG A 307 -10.17 -29.47 -8.65
N VAL A 308 -9.76 -29.73 -9.89
CA VAL A 308 -10.60 -29.66 -11.08
C VAL A 308 -10.88 -31.08 -11.57
N ILE A 309 -12.17 -31.41 -11.71
CA ILE A 309 -12.64 -32.68 -12.26
C ILE A 309 -13.62 -32.43 -13.41
N THR A 310 -13.61 -33.32 -14.40
CA THR A 310 -14.54 -33.25 -15.54
C THR A 310 -15.19 -34.60 -15.81
N SER A 311 -16.38 -34.56 -16.41
CA SER A 311 -17.05 -35.70 -17.01
C SER A 311 -17.39 -35.36 -18.46
N PRO A 312 -16.78 -36.00 -19.48
CA PRO A 312 -15.76 -37.06 -19.36
C PRO A 312 -14.40 -36.58 -18.78
N PRO A 313 -13.52 -37.50 -18.30
CA PRO A 313 -12.19 -37.16 -17.79
C PRO A 313 -11.21 -36.76 -18.90
N ASP A 314 -9.96 -36.43 -18.55
CA ASP A 314 -8.86 -36.06 -19.47
C ASP A 314 -9.03 -34.70 -20.19
N ALA A 315 -9.80 -33.78 -19.60
CA ALA A 315 -9.91 -32.42 -20.10
C ALA A 315 -8.65 -31.60 -19.85
N ILE A 316 -8.18 -30.86 -20.85
CA ILE A 316 -7.15 -29.85 -20.68
C ILE A 316 -7.72 -28.71 -19.82
N VAL A 317 -7.01 -28.36 -18.76
CA VAL A 317 -7.37 -27.31 -17.80
C VAL A 317 -6.49 -26.08 -18.08
N TYR A 318 -7.15 -24.92 -18.14
CA TYR A 318 -6.52 -23.61 -18.23
C TYR A 318 -6.89 -22.80 -16.98
N LEU A 319 -5.89 -22.24 -16.31
CA LEU A 319 -6.03 -21.31 -15.20
C LEU A 319 -5.56 -19.93 -15.67
N ASP A 320 -6.47 -18.95 -15.65
CA ASP A 320 -6.22 -17.58 -16.12
C ASP A 320 -5.59 -17.52 -17.53
N GLY A 321 -6.05 -18.41 -18.41
CA GLY A 321 -5.59 -18.52 -19.80
C GLY A 321 -4.35 -19.39 -20.03
N VAL A 322 -3.65 -19.81 -18.97
CA VAL A 322 -2.46 -20.67 -19.07
C VAL A 322 -2.85 -22.14 -18.91
N GLU A 323 -2.39 -23.02 -19.81
CA GLU A 323 -2.58 -24.47 -19.67
C GLU A 323 -1.79 -24.99 -18.46
N VAL A 324 -2.48 -25.68 -17.55
CA VAL A 324 -1.91 -26.16 -16.28
C VAL A 324 -1.90 -27.69 -16.15
N GLY A 325 -2.57 -28.42 -17.05
CA GLY A 325 -2.58 -29.88 -17.06
C GLY A 325 -3.89 -30.47 -17.53
N LYS A 326 -4.14 -31.74 -17.19
CA LYS A 326 -5.37 -32.47 -17.54
C LYS A 326 -6.13 -32.96 -16.30
N THR A 327 -7.46 -33.06 -16.37
CA THR A 327 -8.30 -33.56 -15.27
C THR A 327 -8.21 -35.08 -15.10
N PRO A 328 -8.34 -35.61 -13.86
CA PRO A 328 -8.46 -34.88 -12.60
C PRO A 328 -7.13 -34.19 -12.21
N LEU A 329 -7.20 -32.89 -11.89
CA LEU A 329 -6.02 -32.07 -11.59
C LEU A 329 -6.16 -31.43 -10.21
N THR A 330 -5.16 -31.60 -9.35
CA THR A 330 -5.02 -30.87 -8.09
C THR A 330 -3.83 -29.93 -8.19
N MET A 331 -4.08 -28.64 -7.97
CA MET A 331 -3.06 -27.60 -7.90
C MET A 331 -2.97 -27.07 -6.47
N PRO A 332 -1.93 -27.46 -5.72
CA PRO A 332 -1.67 -26.87 -4.41
C PRO A 332 -1.09 -25.46 -4.59
N LYS A 333 -1.24 -24.64 -3.54
CA LYS A 333 -0.61 -23.32 -3.42
C LYS A 333 -1.06 -22.28 -4.47
N ILE A 334 -2.36 -22.21 -4.76
CA ILE A 334 -2.92 -21.16 -5.62
C ILE A 334 -3.18 -19.89 -4.81
N THR A 335 -2.71 -18.74 -5.29
CA THR A 335 -2.96 -17.45 -4.65
C THR A 335 -4.48 -17.19 -4.57
N PRO A 336 -5.02 -16.86 -3.38
CA PRO A 336 -6.45 -16.62 -3.19
C PRO A 336 -7.00 -15.50 -4.06
N GLY A 337 -8.30 -15.53 -4.32
CA GLY A 337 -9.01 -14.53 -5.13
C GLY A 337 -9.79 -15.13 -6.28
N SER A 338 -10.37 -14.26 -7.11
CA SER A 338 -11.15 -14.68 -8.27
C SER A 338 -10.22 -15.17 -9.38
N ARG A 339 -10.51 -16.37 -9.90
CA ARG A 339 -9.74 -17.04 -10.94
C ARG A 339 -10.67 -17.52 -12.05
N GLU A 340 -10.20 -17.48 -13.28
CA GLU A 340 -10.92 -18.03 -14.42
C GLU A 340 -10.40 -19.43 -14.75
N ILE A 341 -11.29 -20.41 -14.72
CA ILE A 341 -10.98 -21.79 -15.10
C ILE A 341 -11.70 -22.09 -16.39
N ARG A 342 -10.94 -22.53 -17.39
CA ARG A 342 -11.48 -23.10 -18.63
C ARG A 342 -11.06 -24.54 -18.76
N VAL A 343 -11.99 -25.43 -19.10
CA VAL A 343 -11.71 -26.82 -19.43
C VAL A 343 -12.07 -27.11 -20.88
N SER A 344 -11.32 -27.99 -21.53
CA SER A 344 -11.53 -28.35 -22.94
C SER A 344 -11.20 -29.81 -23.18
N ILE A 345 -12.09 -30.54 -23.85
CA ILE A 345 -11.86 -31.90 -24.38
C ILE A 345 -12.02 -31.86 -25.89
N SER A 346 -11.23 -32.65 -26.62
CA SER A 346 -11.38 -32.80 -28.07
C SER A 346 -12.80 -33.26 -28.42
N ASN A 347 -13.43 -32.59 -29.40
CA ASN A 347 -14.82 -32.81 -29.81
C ASN A 347 -15.88 -32.49 -28.74
N PHE A 348 -15.53 -31.84 -27.62
CA PHE A 348 -16.51 -31.32 -26.66
C PHE A 348 -16.39 -29.80 -26.59
N ASP A 349 -17.50 -29.16 -26.27
CA ASP A 349 -17.53 -27.74 -25.94
C ASP A 349 -16.59 -27.41 -24.78
N SER A 350 -15.82 -26.32 -24.90
CA SER A 350 -15.08 -25.78 -23.76
C SER A 350 -16.02 -25.07 -22.78
N LEU A 351 -15.80 -25.27 -21.48
CA LEU A 351 -16.52 -24.56 -20.43
C LEU A 351 -15.58 -23.65 -19.67
N THR A 352 -16.01 -22.41 -19.44
CA THR A 352 -15.33 -21.43 -18.60
C THR A 352 -16.19 -21.11 -17.39
N LYS A 353 -15.60 -21.11 -16.19
CA LYS A 353 -16.22 -20.67 -14.94
C LYS A 353 -15.25 -19.75 -14.19
N ARG A 354 -15.78 -18.68 -13.59
CA ARG A 354 -15.06 -17.91 -12.58
C ARG A 354 -15.30 -18.52 -11.21
N ILE A 355 -14.24 -18.73 -10.46
CA ILE A 355 -14.27 -19.27 -9.10
C ILE A 355 -13.55 -18.34 -8.14
N SER A 356 -13.83 -18.47 -6.85
CA SER A 356 -13.08 -17.81 -5.79
C SER A 356 -12.21 -18.85 -5.09
N ILE A 357 -10.90 -18.70 -5.17
CA ILE A 357 -9.96 -19.48 -4.35
C ILE A 357 -9.91 -18.85 -2.97
N ILE A 358 -10.17 -19.66 -1.95
CA ILE A 358 -10.16 -19.24 -0.55
C ILE A 358 -8.84 -19.68 0.09
N SER A 359 -8.25 -18.80 0.89
CA SER A 359 -7.05 -19.09 1.71
C SER A 359 -7.23 -20.36 2.52
N ASP A 360 -6.19 -21.21 2.55
CA ASP A 360 -6.14 -22.45 3.33
C ASP A 360 -7.28 -23.45 3.11
N LYS A 361 -8.02 -23.32 2.00
CA LYS A 361 -9.11 -24.23 1.65
C LYS A 361 -8.88 -24.87 0.29
N GLU A 362 -9.31 -26.12 0.17
CA GLU A 362 -9.46 -26.78 -1.12
C GLU A 362 -10.79 -26.36 -1.77
N THR A 363 -10.69 -25.77 -2.95
CA THR A 363 -11.83 -25.50 -3.82
C THR A 363 -11.96 -26.66 -4.80
N VAL A 364 -13.05 -27.40 -4.75
CA VAL A 364 -13.32 -28.49 -5.69
C VAL A 364 -14.34 -28.01 -6.72
N ILE A 365 -14.04 -28.16 -8.01
CA ILE A 365 -14.94 -27.79 -9.09
C ILE A 365 -15.11 -28.92 -10.10
N GLU A 366 -16.37 -29.14 -10.47
CA GLU A 366 -16.76 -30.11 -11.47
C GLU A 366 -17.31 -29.43 -12.75
N PHE A 367 -16.90 -29.98 -13.89
CA PHE A 367 -17.39 -29.60 -15.21
C PHE A 367 -18.04 -30.78 -15.92
N LEU A 368 -19.31 -30.58 -16.26
CA LEU A 368 -20.09 -31.51 -17.05
C LEU A 368 -20.12 -31.01 -18.51
N LEU A 369 -19.27 -31.59 -19.37
CA LEU A 369 -19.21 -31.32 -20.83
C LEU A 369 -20.19 -32.16 -21.67
N GLY A 370 -20.87 -31.57 -22.65
CA GLY A 370 -21.77 -32.29 -23.54
C GLY A 370 -23.16 -32.60 -22.93
N GLY A 371 -23.90 -33.53 -23.55
CA GLY A 371 -25.23 -33.96 -23.12
C GLY A 371 -25.35 -35.48 -23.02
N ILE A 372 -26.53 -35.99 -22.66
CA ILE A 372 -26.81 -37.43 -22.57
C ILE A 372 -28.13 -37.74 -23.31
N ILE A 373 -28.23 -38.92 -23.91
CA ILE A 373 -29.46 -39.41 -24.54
C ILE A 373 -29.96 -40.66 -23.80
N ASN A 374 -31.23 -40.66 -23.43
CA ASN A 374 -31.94 -41.84 -22.94
C ASN A 374 -32.77 -42.44 -24.08
N PHE A 375 -32.54 -43.71 -24.40
CA PHE A 375 -33.21 -44.42 -25.48
C PHE A 375 -34.28 -45.37 -24.96
N THR A 376 -35.48 -45.27 -25.50
CA THR A 376 -36.60 -46.19 -25.23
C THR A 376 -37.23 -46.67 -26.54
N SER A 377 -37.90 -47.83 -26.54
CA SER A 377 -38.57 -48.30 -27.74
C SER A 377 -39.75 -49.24 -27.50
N VAL A 378 -40.61 -49.35 -28.51
CA VAL A 378 -41.65 -50.38 -28.62
C VAL A 378 -41.47 -51.11 -29.97
N PRO A 379 -41.20 -52.44 -29.97
CA PRO A 379 -40.99 -53.31 -28.81
C PRO A 379 -39.71 -52.98 -28.03
N THR A 380 -39.54 -53.54 -26.83
CA THR A 380 -38.30 -53.42 -26.03
C THR A 380 -37.17 -54.25 -26.63
N ASN A 381 -35.93 -54.12 -26.11
CA ASN A 381 -34.75 -54.82 -26.60
C ASN A 381 -34.48 -54.59 -28.10
N VAL A 382 -34.49 -53.33 -28.51
CA VAL A 382 -34.13 -52.88 -29.86
C VAL A 382 -32.66 -52.48 -29.83
N GLN A 383 -31.89 -52.89 -30.84
CA GLN A 383 -30.49 -52.50 -30.99
C GLN A 383 -30.38 -51.03 -31.33
N VAL A 384 -29.57 -50.29 -30.57
CA VAL A 384 -29.28 -48.87 -30.79
C VAL A 384 -27.86 -48.72 -31.32
N TYR A 385 -27.75 -48.02 -32.43
CA TYR A 385 -26.49 -47.58 -33.01
C TYR A 385 -26.46 -46.06 -32.97
N LEU A 386 -25.40 -45.50 -32.42
CA LEU A 386 -25.15 -44.06 -32.33
C LEU A 386 -23.90 -43.73 -33.14
N ASP A 387 -24.04 -42.83 -34.11
CA ASP A 387 -23.00 -42.45 -35.08
C ASP A 387 -22.33 -43.67 -35.74
N GLY A 388 -23.15 -44.66 -36.08
CA GLY A 388 -22.73 -45.93 -36.70
C GLY A 388 -22.20 -46.99 -35.72
N LYS A 389 -21.93 -46.64 -34.45
CA LYS A 389 -21.43 -47.57 -33.43
C LYS A 389 -22.58 -48.20 -32.65
N TYR A 390 -22.58 -49.53 -32.49
CA TYR A 390 -23.52 -50.21 -31.59
C TYR A 390 -23.23 -49.83 -30.14
N ILE A 391 -24.25 -49.34 -29.42
CA ILE A 391 -24.13 -48.90 -28.02
C ILE A 391 -24.93 -49.75 -27.04
N GLY A 392 -25.89 -50.58 -27.50
CA GLY A 392 -26.63 -51.50 -26.64
C GLY A 392 -28.08 -51.74 -27.08
N LEU A 393 -28.88 -52.26 -26.15
CA LEU A 393 -30.32 -52.55 -26.33
C LEU A 393 -31.17 -51.57 -25.52
N THR A 394 -32.32 -51.14 -26.06
CA THR A 394 -33.29 -50.33 -25.30
C THR A 394 -33.96 -51.12 -24.16
N PRO A 395 -34.24 -50.49 -22.99
CA PRO A 395 -33.90 -49.12 -22.62
C PRO A 395 -32.41 -48.94 -22.26
N LEU A 396 -31.81 -47.82 -22.67
CA LEU A 396 -30.37 -47.53 -22.50
C LEU A 396 -30.14 -46.04 -22.27
N LYS A 397 -29.18 -45.67 -21.41
CA LYS A 397 -28.65 -44.30 -21.26
C LYS A 397 -27.26 -44.23 -21.91
N SER A 398 -27.01 -43.22 -22.74
CA SER A 398 -25.69 -43.04 -23.37
C SER A 398 -24.64 -42.55 -22.36
N ASP A 399 -23.37 -42.71 -22.72
CA ASP A 399 -22.30 -41.85 -22.17
C ASP A 399 -22.55 -40.38 -22.54
N ARG A 400 -21.75 -39.47 -21.98
CA ARG A 400 -21.85 -38.05 -22.33
C ARG A 400 -21.31 -37.83 -23.74
N LEU A 401 -22.11 -37.20 -24.57
CA LEU A 401 -21.84 -36.97 -25.98
C LEU A 401 -21.50 -35.50 -26.23
N PRO A 402 -20.66 -35.22 -27.23
CA PRO A 402 -20.50 -33.88 -27.80
C PRO A 402 -21.82 -33.15 -28.02
N VAL A 403 -21.77 -31.82 -28.01
CA VAL A 403 -22.92 -31.06 -28.52
C VAL A 403 -22.96 -31.16 -30.04
N GLY A 404 -24.14 -31.02 -30.62
CA GLY A 404 -24.34 -31.04 -32.07
C GLY A 404 -25.11 -32.27 -32.55
N SER A 405 -24.95 -32.58 -33.83
CA SER A 405 -25.78 -33.56 -34.54
C SER A 405 -25.27 -34.98 -34.33
N HIS A 406 -26.15 -35.88 -33.87
CA HIS A 406 -25.89 -37.31 -33.73
C HIS A 406 -26.88 -38.13 -34.57
N GLN A 407 -26.37 -39.14 -35.28
CA GLN A 407 -27.19 -40.09 -36.03
C GLN A 407 -27.51 -41.31 -35.18
N ILE A 408 -28.79 -41.67 -35.10
CA ILE A 408 -29.27 -42.81 -34.33
C ILE A 408 -29.96 -43.77 -35.29
N ARG A 409 -29.58 -45.06 -35.23
CA ARG A 409 -30.29 -46.15 -35.89
C ARG A 409 -30.81 -47.14 -34.87
N PHE A 410 -32.09 -47.45 -34.98
CA PHE A 410 -32.76 -48.50 -34.24
C PHE A 410 -33.01 -49.70 -35.14
N ALA A 411 -32.55 -50.88 -34.73
CA ALA A 411 -32.65 -52.10 -35.51
C ALA A 411 -33.19 -53.28 -34.66
N LYS A 412 -34.03 -54.10 -35.26
CA LYS A 412 -34.53 -55.33 -34.63
C LYS A 412 -34.95 -56.33 -35.71
N ASP A 413 -34.64 -57.61 -35.50
CA ASP A 413 -34.98 -58.69 -36.42
C ASP A 413 -36.47 -58.71 -36.79
N LYS A 414 -36.78 -58.81 -38.09
CA LYS A 414 -38.14 -58.73 -38.68
C LYS A 414 -38.86 -57.39 -38.50
N TYR A 415 -38.17 -56.33 -38.12
CA TYR A 415 -38.69 -54.96 -38.09
C TYR A 415 -37.93 -54.08 -39.07
N LYS A 416 -38.62 -53.07 -39.60
CA LYS A 416 -37.99 -52.05 -40.43
C LYS A 416 -37.12 -51.14 -39.56
N ASP A 417 -35.84 -51.05 -39.89
CA ASP A 417 -34.90 -50.13 -39.25
C ASP A 417 -35.42 -48.69 -39.26
N LYS A 418 -35.17 -47.97 -38.17
CA LYS A 418 -35.50 -46.55 -38.05
C LYS A 418 -34.24 -45.72 -37.81
N ASN A 419 -33.96 -44.83 -38.74
CA ASN A 419 -32.92 -43.81 -38.62
C ASN A 419 -33.51 -42.48 -38.18
N MET A 420 -32.78 -41.73 -37.36
CA MET A 420 -33.09 -40.35 -37.00
C MET A 420 -31.81 -39.57 -36.70
N THR A 421 -31.89 -38.26 -36.76
CA THR A 421 -30.83 -37.34 -36.37
C THR A 421 -31.36 -36.46 -35.25
N VAL A 422 -30.58 -36.32 -34.17
CA VAL A 422 -30.90 -35.44 -33.05
C VAL A 422 -29.79 -34.41 -32.90
N ILE A 423 -30.15 -33.21 -32.43
CA ILE A 423 -29.19 -32.16 -32.11
C ILE A 423 -29.16 -32.06 -30.59
N LEU A 424 -28.00 -32.35 -30.00
CA LEU A 424 -27.81 -32.34 -28.56
C LEU A 424 -27.22 -31.00 -28.12
N GLU A 425 -27.86 -30.36 -27.16
CA GLU A 425 -27.40 -29.12 -26.55
C GLU A 425 -26.57 -29.36 -25.30
N ARG A 426 -25.89 -28.30 -24.86
CA ARG A 426 -25.00 -28.33 -23.70
C ARG A 426 -25.75 -28.69 -22.42
N GLY A 427 -25.28 -29.73 -21.73
CA GLY A 427 -25.85 -30.19 -20.47
C GLY A 427 -27.23 -30.84 -20.60
N GLN A 428 -27.73 -31.01 -21.83
CA GLN A 428 -29.06 -31.56 -22.08
C GLN A 428 -29.10 -33.05 -21.77
N GLU A 429 -30.12 -33.49 -21.05
CA GLU A 429 -30.57 -34.88 -21.09
C GLU A 429 -31.76 -34.97 -22.04
N MET A 430 -31.62 -35.73 -23.13
CA MET A 430 -32.64 -35.87 -24.17
C MET A 430 -33.25 -37.27 -24.13
N ASP A 431 -34.57 -37.35 -24.08
CA ASP A 431 -35.28 -38.62 -24.21
C ASP A 431 -35.64 -38.88 -25.68
N VAL A 432 -35.17 -40.01 -26.21
CA VAL A 432 -35.49 -40.49 -27.55
C VAL A 432 -36.31 -41.77 -27.44
N SER A 433 -37.52 -41.74 -27.99
CA SER A 433 -38.41 -42.89 -28.03
C SER A 433 -38.77 -43.25 -29.47
N VAL A 434 -38.80 -44.55 -29.78
CA VAL A 434 -39.16 -45.05 -31.10
C VAL A 434 -40.17 -46.20 -31.05
N ARG A 435 -41.08 -46.24 -32.01
CA ARG A 435 -41.93 -47.41 -32.27
C ARG A 435 -41.49 -48.02 -33.61
N LEU A 436 -40.98 -49.25 -33.58
CA LEU A 436 -40.58 -49.95 -34.81
C LEU A 436 -41.79 -50.59 -35.49
N ILE A 437 -41.75 -50.63 -36.82
CA ILE A 437 -42.80 -51.22 -37.65
C ILE A 437 -42.38 -52.65 -37.99
N PRO A 438 -43.15 -53.68 -37.58
CA PRO A 438 -42.87 -55.05 -37.95
C PRO A 438 -43.07 -55.23 -39.46
N GLN A 439 -42.15 -55.93 -40.11
CA GLN A 439 -42.29 -56.32 -41.51
C GLN A 439 -43.14 -57.58 -41.58
N LYS A 440 -44.19 -57.55 -42.40
CA LYS A 440 -45.20 -58.61 -42.48
C LYS A 440 -45.53 -58.95 -43.94
N GLY A 441 -45.93 -60.20 -44.16
CA GLY A 441 -46.52 -60.72 -45.39
C GLY A 441 -47.80 -61.50 -45.12
N SER A 442 -48.26 -62.24 -46.12
CA SER A 442 -49.46 -63.08 -46.06
C SER A 442 -49.18 -64.49 -46.54
N LEU A 443 -49.92 -65.45 -46.03
CA LEU A 443 -49.82 -66.87 -46.36
C LEU A 443 -51.19 -67.40 -46.82
N SER A 444 -51.24 -68.02 -47.98
CA SER A 444 -52.42 -68.75 -48.47
C SER A 444 -52.09 -70.23 -48.63
N VAL A 445 -52.84 -71.10 -47.95
CA VAL A 445 -52.65 -72.56 -47.96
C VAL A 445 -53.92 -73.23 -48.45
N SER A 446 -53.81 -74.12 -49.43
CA SER A 446 -54.92 -74.93 -49.94
C SER A 446 -54.49 -76.39 -50.11
N SER A 447 -55.43 -77.32 -49.97
CA SER A 447 -55.15 -78.75 -50.18
C SER A 447 -56.27 -79.49 -50.89
N ASP A 448 -55.92 -80.66 -51.43
CA ASP A 448 -56.86 -81.65 -51.97
C ASP A 448 -56.59 -83.02 -51.30
N PRO A 449 -57.53 -83.58 -50.51
CA PRO A 449 -58.86 -83.02 -50.20
C PRO A 449 -58.79 -81.76 -49.32
N PRO A 450 -59.86 -80.93 -49.29
CA PRO A 450 -59.98 -79.80 -48.38
C PRO A 450 -60.13 -80.26 -46.91
N ASP A 451 -60.23 -79.30 -45.98
CA ASP A 451 -60.34 -79.54 -44.53
C ASP A 451 -59.13 -80.25 -43.90
N ALA A 452 -57.94 -80.06 -44.48
CA ALA A 452 -56.68 -80.50 -43.88
C ALA A 452 -56.21 -79.48 -42.84
N GLU A 453 -55.77 -79.95 -41.69
CA GLU A 453 -55.21 -79.13 -40.62
C GLU A 453 -53.87 -78.53 -41.05
N VAL A 454 -53.71 -77.22 -40.86
CA VAL A 454 -52.50 -76.47 -41.22
C VAL A 454 -51.79 -76.03 -39.96
N TYR A 455 -50.50 -76.35 -39.86
CA TYR A 455 -49.61 -75.98 -38.77
C TYR A 455 -48.47 -75.10 -39.31
N LEU A 456 -48.17 -73.99 -38.64
CA LEU A 456 -47.04 -73.10 -38.94
C LEU A 456 -46.10 -73.08 -37.73
N ASP A 457 -44.84 -73.46 -37.92
CA ASP A 457 -43.85 -73.70 -36.85
C ASP A 457 -44.41 -74.60 -35.73
N GLY A 458 -45.16 -75.65 -36.12
CA GLY A 458 -45.75 -76.62 -35.20
C GLY A 458 -47.02 -76.14 -34.47
N LYS A 459 -47.47 -74.88 -34.67
CA LYS A 459 -48.73 -74.36 -34.12
C LYS A 459 -49.88 -74.56 -35.12
N LEU A 460 -50.97 -75.20 -34.70
CA LEU A 460 -52.21 -75.29 -35.51
C LEU A 460 -52.78 -73.89 -35.74
N ILE A 461 -52.90 -73.50 -37.01
CA ILE A 461 -53.36 -72.17 -37.45
C ILE A 461 -54.74 -72.20 -38.14
N GLY A 462 -55.22 -73.38 -38.55
CA GLY A 462 -56.55 -73.53 -39.17
C GLY A 462 -56.68 -74.79 -40.02
N LYS A 463 -57.65 -74.78 -40.95
CA LYS A 463 -57.84 -75.84 -41.95
C LYS A 463 -57.88 -75.26 -43.36
N THR A 464 -57.49 -76.05 -44.37
CA THR A 464 -57.50 -75.64 -45.78
C THR A 464 -58.91 -75.55 -46.36
N PRO A 465 -59.20 -74.57 -47.25
CA PRO A 465 -58.35 -73.44 -47.64
C PRO A 465 -58.26 -72.36 -46.55
N LEU A 466 -57.06 -71.82 -46.32
CA LEU A 466 -56.74 -70.86 -45.26
C LEU A 466 -55.92 -69.69 -45.81
N VAL A 467 -56.31 -68.45 -45.48
CA VAL A 467 -55.50 -67.25 -45.74
C VAL A 467 -55.21 -66.55 -44.40
N ILE A 468 -53.94 -66.25 -44.15
CA ILE A 468 -53.47 -65.54 -42.96
C ILE A 468 -52.76 -64.27 -43.41
N TYR A 469 -53.26 -63.13 -42.94
CA TYR A 469 -52.65 -61.83 -43.14
C TYR A 469 -51.76 -61.46 -41.95
N GLY A 470 -50.71 -60.67 -42.21
CA GLY A 470 -49.92 -60.06 -41.16
C GLY A 470 -48.94 -61.00 -40.45
N VAL A 471 -48.51 -62.07 -41.12
CA VAL A 471 -47.45 -62.98 -40.65
C VAL A 471 -46.13 -62.22 -40.72
N LEU A 472 -45.29 -62.29 -39.67
CA LEU A 472 -43.96 -61.68 -39.73
C LEU A 472 -43.16 -62.27 -40.88
N ILE A 473 -42.26 -61.48 -41.47
CA ILE A 473 -41.37 -62.00 -42.50
C ILE A 473 -40.44 -63.09 -41.94
N GLY A 474 -39.98 -63.96 -42.82
CA GLY A 474 -38.98 -64.97 -42.51
C GLY A 474 -39.37 -66.38 -42.93
N LYS A 475 -38.57 -67.35 -42.50
CA LYS A 475 -38.74 -68.76 -42.82
C LYS A 475 -39.58 -69.47 -41.76
N TYR A 476 -40.50 -70.30 -42.23
CA TYR A 476 -41.44 -71.06 -41.40
C TYR A 476 -41.48 -72.52 -41.84
N SER A 477 -41.72 -73.43 -40.90
CA SER A 477 -42.06 -74.83 -41.17
C SER A 477 -43.58 -74.96 -41.33
N LEU A 478 -44.03 -75.35 -42.52
CA LEU A 478 -45.43 -75.58 -42.85
C LEU A 478 -45.73 -77.07 -42.83
N LYS A 479 -46.68 -77.49 -41.99
CA LYS A 479 -47.17 -78.87 -41.91
C LYS A 479 -48.67 -78.93 -42.23
N ILE A 480 -49.09 -79.83 -43.11
CA ILE A 480 -50.49 -80.04 -43.51
C ILE A 480 -50.87 -81.50 -43.25
N THR A 481 -51.94 -81.75 -42.52
CA THR A 481 -52.36 -83.08 -42.04
C THR A 481 -53.84 -83.34 -42.31
N LYS A 482 -54.19 -84.56 -42.70
CA LYS A 482 -55.58 -85.01 -42.83
C LYS A 482 -55.68 -86.47 -42.41
N SER A 483 -56.68 -86.82 -41.61
CA SER A 483 -56.95 -88.21 -41.25
C SER A 483 -57.07 -89.09 -42.50
N GLY A 484 -56.30 -90.19 -42.54
CA GLY A 484 -56.20 -91.08 -43.70
C GLY A 484 -55.20 -90.66 -44.78
N TYR A 485 -54.42 -89.58 -44.58
CA TYR A 485 -53.41 -89.08 -45.52
C TYR A 485 -52.04 -88.93 -44.87
N GLU A 486 -50.98 -88.97 -45.67
CA GLU A 486 -49.62 -88.66 -45.24
C GLU A 486 -49.46 -87.18 -44.88
N ASP A 487 -48.65 -86.89 -43.87
CA ASP A 487 -48.37 -85.53 -43.44
C ASP A 487 -47.44 -84.85 -44.46
N TYR A 488 -47.85 -83.69 -44.97
CA TYR A 488 -46.98 -82.88 -45.83
C TYR A 488 -46.21 -81.88 -44.97
N ASN A 489 -44.88 -81.85 -45.09
CA ASN A 489 -44.00 -80.91 -44.38
C ASN A 489 -43.09 -80.20 -45.38
N THR A 490 -43.03 -78.86 -45.32
CA THR A 490 -42.12 -78.07 -46.15
C THR A 490 -41.67 -76.80 -45.43
N ALA A 491 -40.53 -76.23 -45.83
CA ALA A 491 -40.13 -74.90 -45.40
C ALA A 491 -40.67 -73.87 -46.39
N ILE A 492 -41.26 -72.80 -45.86
CA ILE A 492 -41.79 -71.67 -46.64
C ILE A 492 -41.12 -70.38 -46.20
N GLU A 493 -41.11 -69.39 -47.08
CA GLU A 493 -40.62 -68.05 -46.79
C GLU A 493 -41.75 -67.04 -46.99
N ILE A 494 -41.95 -66.18 -46.00
CA ILE A 494 -42.88 -65.07 -46.04
C ILE A 494 -42.07 -63.80 -46.32
N ALA A 495 -42.29 -63.21 -47.49
CA ALA A 495 -41.69 -61.95 -47.89
C ALA A 495 -42.58 -60.74 -47.51
N GLU A 496 -41.97 -59.56 -47.42
CA GLU A 496 -42.66 -58.32 -47.05
C GLU A 496 -43.72 -57.93 -48.09
N ASN A 497 -44.94 -57.63 -47.65
CA ASN A 497 -46.07 -57.23 -48.49
C ASN A 497 -46.43 -58.22 -49.62
N ASP A 498 -45.99 -59.47 -49.52
CA ASP A 498 -46.25 -60.51 -50.50
C ASP A 498 -47.32 -61.51 -50.00
N LEU A 499 -47.98 -62.21 -50.94
CA LEU A 499 -48.86 -63.34 -50.65
C LEU A 499 -48.16 -64.64 -51.07
N SER A 500 -47.59 -65.32 -50.08
CA SER A 500 -46.98 -66.64 -50.28
C SER A 500 -48.08 -67.69 -50.46
N TRP A 501 -48.20 -68.25 -51.67
CA TRP A 501 -49.24 -69.20 -52.03
C TRP A 501 -48.71 -70.63 -52.09
N HIS A 502 -49.37 -71.54 -51.35
CA HIS A 502 -49.01 -72.95 -51.28
C HIS A 502 -50.23 -73.85 -51.46
N PHE A 503 -50.19 -74.68 -52.51
CA PHE A 503 -51.16 -75.74 -52.76
C PHE A 503 -50.51 -77.12 -52.65
N VAL A 504 -51.19 -78.07 -52.00
CA VAL A 504 -50.73 -79.46 -51.89
C VAL A 504 -51.83 -80.46 -52.22
N ARG A 505 -51.50 -81.52 -52.97
CA ARG A 505 -52.33 -82.73 -53.05
C ARG A 505 -51.83 -83.72 -52.01
N LEU A 506 -52.68 -84.09 -51.05
CA LEU A 506 -52.31 -85.04 -50.01
C LEU A 506 -52.39 -86.47 -50.54
N ILE A 507 -51.40 -87.28 -50.16
CA ILE A 507 -51.32 -88.69 -50.57
C ILE A 507 -52.07 -89.52 -49.54
N LYS A 508 -53.04 -90.33 -49.98
CA LYS A 508 -53.79 -91.23 -49.11
C LYS A 508 -52.88 -92.35 -48.60
N ARG A 509 -52.98 -92.67 -47.31
CA ARG A 509 -52.23 -93.78 -46.69
C ARG A 509 -52.74 -95.15 -47.12
#